data_AF-A0A7K4MHN6-F1
#
_entry.id   AF-A0A7K4MHN6-F1
#
_cell.length_a   1.000
_cell.length_b   1.000
_cell.length_c   1.000
_cell.angle_alpha   90.00
_cell.angle_beta   90.00
_cell.angle_gamma   90.00
#
_symmetry.space_group_name_H-M   'P 1'
#
loop_
_entity.id
_entity.type
_entity.pdbx_description
1 polymer ?
#
loop_
_entity_poly.entity_id
_entity_poly.type
_entity_poly.pdbx_seq_one_letter_code
_entity_poly.pdbx_strand_id
1 'polypeptide(L)'
;MTEIDAGDSIYDLRKKIQQIKADLNQLGDPVSEIPELITSANLLRSNEYLLKANDKKTELLSAYERYSTALEKLLSFVFDIQHDLKEILKAQSSMIPSRPKKQSKPKTRSRITKK
;
A
#
# COMPACT_ATOMS: atom_id res chain seq x y z
N MET A 1 0.71 18.80 4.27
CA MET A 1 1.68 17.81 4.77
C MET A 1 2.35 17.22 3.55
N THR A 2 3.66 17.39 3.46
CA THR A 2 4.48 17.09 2.27
C THR A 2 4.72 15.59 2.11
N GLU A 3 4.79 15.12 0.86
CA GLU A 3 4.87 13.71 0.41
C GLU A 3 5.91 12.80 1.10
N ILE A 4 6.95 13.39 1.71
CA ILE A 4 7.99 12.69 2.49
C ILE A 4 7.43 12.16 3.83
N ASP A 5 6.44 12.85 4.40
CA ASP A 5 5.81 12.54 5.69
C ASP A 5 4.99 11.24 5.65
N ALA A 6 4.47 10.86 4.48
CA ALA A 6 3.74 9.61 4.30
C ALA A 6 4.68 8.38 4.34
N GLY A 7 5.90 8.49 3.81
CA GLY A 7 6.89 7.42 3.84
C GLY A 7 7.44 7.19 5.25
N ASP A 8 7.77 8.28 5.95
CA ASP A 8 8.27 8.23 7.33
C ASP A 8 7.21 7.66 8.29
N SER A 9 5.94 8.06 8.13
CA SER A 9 4.85 7.50 8.94
C SER A 9 4.59 6.00 8.69
N ILE A 10 4.74 5.51 7.46
CA ILE A 10 4.65 4.06 7.15
C ILE A 10 5.79 3.29 7.80
N TYR A 11 7.01 3.84 7.76
CA TYR A 11 8.18 3.24 8.43
C TYR A 11 7.98 3.15 9.94
N ASP A 12 7.50 4.24 10.57
CA ASP A 12 7.22 4.27 12.00
C ASP A 12 6.12 3.30 12.40
N LEU A 13 5.04 3.21 11.60
CA LEU A 13 3.97 2.23 11.81
C LEU A 13 4.51 0.79 11.71
N ARG A 14 5.39 0.51 10.75
CA ARG A 14 6.05 -0.80 10.62
C ARG A 14 6.89 -1.13 11.86
N LYS A 15 7.68 -0.17 12.33
CA LYS A 15 8.50 -0.35 13.55
C LYS A 15 7.61 -0.59 14.77
N LYS A 16 6.50 0.13 14.89
CA LYS A 16 5.52 -0.06 15.96
C LYS A 16 4.87 -1.45 15.91
N ILE A 17 4.47 -1.92 14.72
CA ILE A 17 3.97 -3.28 14.52
C ILE A 17 5.00 -4.32 14.96
N GLN A 18 6.27 -4.15 14.60
CA GLN A 18 7.33 -5.06 15.03
C GLN A 18 7.51 -5.07 16.55
N GLN A 19 7.46 -3.90 17.19
CA GLN A 19 7.53 -3.81 18.64
C GLN A 19 6.35 -4.53 19.31
N ILE A 20 5.11 -4.30 18.87
CA ILE A 20 3.93 -4.97 19.45
C ILE A 20 4.01 -6.49 19.27
N LYS A 21 4.53 -6.97 18.13
CA LYS A 21 4.77 -8.41 17.91
C LYS A 21 5.84 -8.97 18.84
N ALA A 22 6.90 -8.21 19.10
CA ALA A 22 7.92 -8.61 20.07
C ALA A 22 7.33 -8.66 21.49
N ASP A 23 6.56 -7.67 21.90
CA ASP A 23 5.85 -7.64 23.18
C ASP A 23 4.90 -8.84 23.34
N LEU A 24 4.14 -9.19 22.29
CA LEU A 24 3.25 -10.36 22.28
C LEU A 24 4.03 -11.67 22.44
N ASN A 25 5.17 -11.79 21.77
CA ASN A 25 6.02 -12.98 21.90
C ASN A 25 6.65 -13.08 23.30
N GLN A 26 6.98 -11.95 23.93
CA GLN A 26 7.49 -11.91 25.31
C GLN A 26 6.44 -12.32 26.35
N LEU A 27 5.14 -12.17 26.02
CA LEU A 27 4.07 -12.64 26.90
C LEU A 27 4.07 -14.17 27.07
N GLY A 28 4.71 -14.88 26.13
CA GLY A 28 4.90 -16.33 26.19
C GLY A 28 3.64 -17.14 25.90
N ASP A 29 3.75 -18.44 26.14
CA ASP A 29 2.66 -19.38 25.93
C ASP A 29 1.53 -19.19 26.96
N PRO A 30 0.31 -19.64 26.63
CA PRO A 30 -0.80 -19.60 27.56
C PRO A 30 -0.46 -20.23 28.91
N VAL A 31 -0.96 -19.58 29.96
CA VAL A 31 -0.84 -20.01 31.35
C VAL A 31 -1.40 -21.43 31.53
N SER A 32 -0.52 -22.40 31.80
CA SER A 32 -0.90 -23.74 32.25
C SER A 32 -1.37 -23.73 33.71
N GLU A 33 -2.31 -24.61 34.06
CA GLU A 33 -2.68 -24.80 35.46
C GLU A 33 -1.49 -25.32 36.27
N ILE A 34 -1.35 -24.78 37.48
CA ILE A 34 -0.38 -25.22 38.48
C ILE A 34 -1.16 -26.06 39.50
N PRO A 35 -0.89 -27.37 39.62
CA PRO A 35 -1.67 -28.26 40.49
C PRO A 35 -1.70 -27.84 41.97
N GLU A 36 -0.65 -27.17 42.44
CA GLU A 36 -0.51 -26.67 43.80
C GLU A 36 -1.40 -25.45 44.09
N LEU A 37 -1.89 -24.77 43.05
CA LEU A 37 -2.78 -23.63 43.19
C LEU A 37 -4.23 -24.05 43.22
N ILE A 38 -5.01 -23.39 44.07
CA ILE A 38 -6.46 -23.51 44.05
C ILE A 38 -7.01 -23.05 42.69
N THR A 39 -8.13 -23.64 42.28
CA THR A 39 -8.76 -23.37 40.98
C THR A 39 -8.97 -21.87 40.71
N SER A 40 -9.42 -21.11 41.71
CA SER A 40 -9.65 -19.67 41.57
C SER A 40 -8.36 -18.89 41.28
N ALA A 41 -7.23 -19.29 41.85
CA ALA A 41 -5.92 -18.67 41.58
C ALA A 41 -5.43 -19.00 40.17
N ASN A 42 -5.60 -20.24 39.72
CA ASN A 42 -5.31 -20.63 38.33
C ASN A 42 -6.18 -19.84 37.33
N LEU A 43 -7.48 -19.71 37.60
CA LEU A 43 -8.41 -18.93 36.78
C LEU A 43 -8.03 -17.45 36.71
N LEU A 44 -7.66 -16.83 37.83
CA LEU A 44 -7.23 -15.44 37.87
C LEU A 44 -5.99 -15.22 37.00
N ARG A 45 -4.99 -16.11 37.11
CA ARG A 45 -3.75 -16.04 36.34
C ARG A 45 -4.00 -16.20 34.84
N SER A 46 -4.88 -17.12 34.46
CA SER A 46 -5.29 -17.33 33.07
C SER A 46 -6.01 -16.10 32.53
N ASN A 47 -6.96 -15.54 33.28
CA ASN A 47 -7.68 -14.33 32.88
C ASN A 47 -6.76 -13.11 32.73
N GLU A 48 -5.80 -12.91 33.63
CA GLU A 48 -4.82 -11.83 33.50
C GLU A 48 -3.96 -11.97 32.24
N TYR A 49 -3.51 -13.19 31.92
CA TYR A 49 -2.80 -13.44 30.67
C TYR A 49 -3.69 -13.13 29.46
N LEU A 50 -4.94 -13.62 29.46
CA LEU A 50 -5.88 -13.42 28.37
C LEU A 50 -6.19 -11.94 28.14
N LEU A 51 -6.39 -11.15 29.21
CA LEU A 51 -6.60 -9.71 29.12
C LEU A 51 -5.39 -9.02 28.48
N LYS A 52 -4.17 -9.26 28.99
CA LYS A 52 -2.94 -8.66 28.46
C LYS A 52 -2.71 -9.05 27.00
N ALA A 53 -2.93 -10.31 26.65
CA ALA A 53 -2.79 -10.82 25.28
C ALA A 53 -3.81 -10.17 24.35
N ASN A 54 -5.06 -10.04 24.80
CA ASN A 54 -6.13 -9.44 24.03
C ASN A 54 -5.88 -7.94 23.79
N ASP A 55 -5.48 -7.20 24.82
CA ASP A 55 -5.16 -5.77 24.71
C ASP A 55 -4.05 -5.54 23.68
N LYS A 56 -2.97 -6.33 23.74
CA LYS A 56 -1.87 -6.25 22.78
C LYS A 56 -2.27 -6.67 21.36
N LYS A 57 -3.15 -7.67 21.21
CA LYS A 57 -3.71 -8.05 19.90
C LYS A 57 -4.59 -6.94 19.31
N THR A 58 -5.41 -6.28 20.12
CA THR A 58 -6.21 -5.13 19.70
C THR A 58 -5.33 -3.95 19.30
N GLU A 59 -4.26 -3.69 20.05
CA GLU A 59 -3.25 -2.68 19.68
C GLU A 59 -2.60 -3.01 18.33
N LEU A 60 -2.22 -4.28 18.13
CA LEU A 60 -1.63 -4.76 16.88
C LEU A 60 -2.59 -4.59 15.70
N LEU A 61 -3.86 -4.93 15.87
CA LEU A 61 -4.88 -4.79 14.84
C LEU A 61 -5.06 -3.31 14.45
N SER A 62 -5.16 -2.44 15.44
CA SER A 62 -5.26 -0.98 15.23
C SER A 62 -4.04 -0.42 14.50
N ALA A 63 -2.84 -0.93 14.79
CA ALA A 63 -1.62 -0.53 14.08
C ALA A 63 -1.61 -1.00 12.63
N TYR A 64 -2.06 -2.24 12.36
CA TYR A 64 -2.20 -2.77 11.00
C TYR A 64 -3.22 -2.00 10.18
N GLU A 65 -4.37 -1.63 10.76
CA GLU A 65 -5.39 -0.82 10.09
C GLU A 65 -4.82 0.53 9.65
N ARG A 66 -4.11 1.23 10.54
CA ARG A 66 -3.44 2.50 10.20
C ARG A 66 -2.38 2.31 9.11
N TYR A 67 -1.62 1.22 9.18
CA TYR A 67 -0.59 0.89 8.19
C TYR A 67 -1.20 0.61 6.81
N SER A 68 -2.30 -0.15 6.72
CA SER A 68 -2.99 -0.41 5.46
C SER A 68 -3.59 0.87 4.87
N THR A 69 -4.23 1.70 5.68
CA THR A 69 -4.77 2.99 5.22
C THR A 69 -3.66 3.92 4.71
N ALA A 70 -2.49 3.94 5.36
CA ALA A 70 -1.36 4.74 4.89
C ALA A 70 -0.83 4.23 3.53
N LEU A 71 -0.73 2.92 3.34
CA LEU A 71 -0.35 2.32 2.06
C LEU A 71 -1.37 2.59 0.96
N GLU A 72 -2.67 2.52 1.25
CA GLU A 72 -3.73 2.84 0.30
C GLU A 72 -3.63 4.30 -0.17
N LYS A 73 -3.41 5.24 0.76
CA LYS A 73 -3.20 6.65 0.42
C LYS A 73 -1.98 6.85 -0.47
N LEU A 74 -0.86 6.19 -0.15
CA LEU A 74 0.34 6.25 -0.98
C LEU A 74 0.07 5.71 -2.39
N LEU A 75 -0.68 4.61 -2.50
CA LEU A 75 -1.03 4.03 -3.79
C LEU A 75 -1.95 4.94 -4.62
N SER A 76 -2.97 5.53 -4.00
CA SER A 76 -3.82 6.54 -4.66
C SER A 76 -3.00 7.70 -5.20
N PHE A 77 -2.07 8.21 -4.39
CA PHE A 77 -1.20 9.31 -4.81
C PHE A 77 -0.30 8.94 -6.00
N VAL A 78 0.25 7.71 -6.02
CA VAL A 78 1.03 7.22 -7.18
C VAL A 78 0.17 7.17 -8.45
N PHE A 79 -1.09 6.75 -8.34
CA PHE A 79 -2.01 6.76 -9.49
C PHE A 79 -2.35 8.16 -9.96
N ASP A 80 -2.50 9.13 -9.05
CA ASP A 80 -2.72 10.53 -9.40
C ASP A 80 -1.53 11.09 -10.18
N ILE A 81 -0.29 10.88 -9.70
CA ILE A 81 0.93 11.25 -10.44
C ILE A 81 0.97 10.60 -11.82
N GLN A 82 0.66 9.29 -11.90
CA GLN A 82 0.65 8.58 -13.17
C GLN A 82 -0.37 9.18 -14.15
N HIS A 83 -1.55 9.57 -13.64
CA HIS A 83 -2.58 10.23 -14.44
C HIS A 83 -2.09 11.58 -14.97
N ASP A 84 -1.54 12.41 -14.09
CA ASP A 84 -1.01 13.74 -14.45
C ASP A 84 0.10 13.64 -15.49
N LEU A 85 1.06 12.72 -15.32
CA LEU A 85 2.12 12.46 -16.29
C LEU A 85 1.56 12.05 -17.65
N LYS A 86 0.49 11.23 -17.67
CA LYS A 86 -0.16 10.81 -18.91
C LYS A 86 -0.84 11.98 -19.62
N GLU A 87 -1.52 12.85 -18.89
CA GLU A 87 -2.15 14.05 -19.46
C GLU A 87 -1.10 15.06 -19.96
N ILE A 88 0.01 15.24 -19.23
CA ILE A 88 1.14 16.05 -19.68
C ILE A 88 1.71 15.49 -21.00
N LEU A 89 1.94 14.19 -21.10
CA LEU A 89 2.44 13.55 -22.33
C LEU A 89 1.48 13.70 -23.51
N LYS A 90 0.17 13.60 -23.28
CA LYS A 90 -0.84 13.87 -24.32
C LYS A 90 -0.79 15.32 -24.79
N ALA A 91 -0.78 16.27 -23.85
CA ALA A 91 -0.72 17.70 -24.16
C ALA A 91 0.54 18.03 -24.97
N GLN A 92 1.69 17.52 -24.56
CA GLN A 92 2.96 17.68 -25.30
C GLN A 92 2.88 17.06 -26.70
N SER A 93 2.29 15.87 -26.84
CA SER A 93 2.14 15.21 -28.13
C SER A 93 1.24 16.00 -29.10
N SER A 94 0.18 16.64 -28.59
CA SER A 94 -0.72 17.49 -29.39
C SER A 94 -0.07 18.81 -29.84
N MET A 95 0.95 19.30 -29.13
CA MET A 95 1.71 20.50 -29.51
C MET A 95 2.76 20.23 -30.60
N ILE A 96 3.13 18.96 -30.83
CA ILE A 96 4.01 18.59 -31.94
C ILE A 96 3.23 18.78 -33.25
N PRO A 97 3.65 19.68 -34.15
CA PRO A 97 2.96 19.87 -35.41
C PRO A 97 2.91 18.55 -36.17
N SER A 98 1.72 18.07 -36.52
CA SER A 98 1.59 16.90 -37.36
C SER A 98 2.34 17.18 -38.66
N ARG A 99 3.39 16.39 -38.96
CA ARG A 99 4.10 16.51 -40.24
C ARG A 99 3.06 16.54 -41.36
N PRO A 100 3.14 17.48 -42.32
CA PRO A 100 2.16 17.54 -43.39
C PRO A 100 2.12 16.17 -44.07
N LYS A 101 0.93 15.56 -44.12
CA LYS A 101 0.70 14.33 -44.89
C LYS A 101 1.29 14.60 -46.27
N LYS A 102 2.37 13.88 -46.63
CA LYS A 102 2.94 13.94 -47.99
C LYS A 102 1.76 13.73 -48.94
N GLN A 103 1.37 14.78 -49.66
CA GLN A 103 0.40 14.66 -50.74
C GLN A 103 0.93 13.55 -51.65
N SER A 104 0.19 12.44 -51.74
CA SER A 104 0.51 11.37 -52.65
C SER A 104 0.55 11.96 -54.04
N LYS A 105 1.72 11.92 -54.70
CA LYS A 105 1.88 12.39 -56.08
C LYS A 105 0.78 11.77 -56.94
N PRO A 106 0.14 12.55 -57.84
CA PRO A 106 -0.91 12.01 -58.70
C PRO A 106 -0.30 10.93 -59.60
N LYS A 107 -0.93 9.76 -59.67
CA LYS A 107 -0.54 8.67 -60.58
C LYS A 107 -0.59 9.20 -62.01
N THR A 108 0.57 9.32 -62.66
CA THR A 108 0.69 9.64 -64.09
C THR A 108 -0.03 8.55 -64.89
N ARG A 109 -1.16 8.90 -65.51
CA ARG A 109 -1.90 8.01 -66.40
C ARG A 109 -1.14 7.93 -67.73
N SER A 110 -0.31 6.90 -67.89
CA SER A 110 0.35 6.58 -69.16
C SER A 110 -0.72 6.34 -70.23
N ARG A 111 -0.74 7.20 -71.25
CA ARG A 111 -1.60 7.08 -72.42
C ARG A 111 -0.95 6.05 -73.35
N ILE A 112 -1.50 4.83 -73.37
CA ILE A 112 -1.13 3.78 -74.33
C ILE A 112 -1.53 4.26 -75.73
N THR A 113 -0.55 4.62 -76.54
CA THR A 113 -0.70 4.74 -78.00
C THR A 113 -0.64 3.34 -78.61
N LYS A 114 -1.78 2.84 -79.10
CA LYS A 114 -1.82 1.68 -80.00
C LYS A 114 -1.26 2.10 -81.36
N LYS A 115 -0.39 1.27 -81.93
CA LYS A 115 0.03 1.30 -83.33
C LYS A 115 -0.36 -0.04 -83.94
#